data_AF-A0A948IM57-F1
#
_entry.id   AF-A0A948IM57-F1
#
_cell.length_a   1.000
_cell.length_b   1.000
_cell.length_c   1.000
_cell.angle_alpha   90.00
_cell.angle_beta   90.00
_cell.angle_gamma   90.00
#
_symmetry.space_group_name_H-M   'P 1'
#
loop_
_entity.id
_entity.type
_entity.pdbx_description
1 polymer ?
#
loop_
_entity_poly.entity_id
_entity_poly.type
_entity_poly.pdbx_seq_one_letter_code
_entity_poly.pdbx_strand_id
1 'polypeptide(L)'
;MQRTRELEPDYFHKVVDCQWACPAHTPVPEYIRLIAEGRYSEAYMINWKSNVFPGILGRTCDRPCEPACRRGRVEEEPVAICRLKRVAADHKDDVTGLMPPPAARPNGKRIALVGCGPASLTVARDLAPLGYQLTIFDKDTKSAGMIRSQIPRFRLPEEVIDEEVGYIHALGGVEMRFGTPIDSLKALVAQDYDAIFVGSGAPRGRDLDLPGRQEAAANIHIGIDWLSSVSFGHIDKIGRRVIVLGGGNTAMDCCRTSRRLGGEEVKVIVRSGFEEMKASPWEKEDAMHEDIPILNFRVPKAFTHEDGKLTGVLFEIVKAEFDDRGRRRLVPAGEPDEHHACDDVLVAVGQENAFPWIETDIGLAFDEWHMPQVDPATFQSTIPNVFFGGDAAFGPKNIIWAVSQGHDAAVSIHKFCQGEDIAVRPPPGATLVSQKMGIHEWSYDNDVSNDLRYRVPQREKAEALKSVRVEVELGFDLSQALAEAQRCLNCDVQTVFADKLCIECDACVDICPMDCITFTEDAPDTEDGEGDLRERLKAPATNLTQDLYVSGKLPTGRVMAKDEDVCLHCGLCAERCPTGAWDMQKFYLEMTHAGGQRG
;
A
#
# COMPACT_ATOMS: atom_id res chain seq x y z
N MET A 1 -26.93 4.25 21.64
CA MET A 1 -25.84 3.45 21.05
C MET A 1 -26.42 2.41 20.08
N GLN A 2 -25.87 2.26 18.86
CA GLN A 2 -26.30 1.19 17.96
C GLN A 2 -25.69 -0.13 18.45
N ARG A 3 -26.53 -1.14 18.68
CA ARG A 3 -26.05 -2.50 18.98
C ARG A 3 -25.24 -3.01 17.81
N THR A 4 -24.15 -3.73 18.07
CA THR A 4 -23.39 -4.35 16.99
C THR A 4 -24.29 -5.39 16.33
N ARG A 5 -24.75 -5.08 15.12
CA ARG A 5 -25.50 -6.03 14.32
C ARG A 5 -24.47 -6.95 13.68
N GLU A 6 -24.58 -8.26 13.93
CA GLU A 6 -23.74 -9.31 13.33
C GLU A 6 -23.70 -9.26 11.79
N LEU A 7 -24.59 -8.48 11.17
CA LEU A 7 -24.78 -8.33 9.72
C LEU A 7 -24.19 -7.05 9.14
N GLU A 8 -23.46 -6.22 9.91
CA GLU A 8 -22.74 -5.06 9.35
C GLU A 8 -21.29 -5.44 9.01
N PRO A 9 -20.96 -5.65 7.73
CA PRO A 9 -19.62 -6.09 7.28
C PRO A 9 -18.49 -5.20 7.78
N ASP A 10 -18.78 -3.90 7.91
CA ASP A 10 -17.81 -2.88 8.27
C ASP A 10 -17.29 -3.06 9.70
N TYR A 11 -18.09 -3.62 10.61
CA TYR A 11 -17.64 -3.86 11.98
C TYR A 11 -16.50 -4.88 12.01
N PHE A 12 -16.74 -6.10 11.52
CA PHE A 12 -15.75 -7.17 11.52
C PHE A 12 -14.57 -6.87 10.60
N HIS A 13 -14.78 -6.12 9.51
CA HIS A 13 -13.68 -5.67 8.66
C HIS A 13 -12.73 -4.72 9.41
N LYS A 14 -13.25 -3.73 10.14
CA LYS A 14 -12.41 -2.81 10.94
C LYS A 14 -11.58 -3.54 12.00
N VAL A 15 -12.09 -4.65 12.55
CA VAL A 15 -11.38 -5.49 13.54
C VAL A 15 -10.14 -6.18 12.94
N VAL A 16 -10.09 -6.36 11.61
CA VAL A 16 -8.92 -6.87 10.88
C VAL A 16 -8.05 -5.69 10.43
N ASP A 17 -7.41 -5.00 11.38
CA ASP A 17 -6.71 -3.72 11.16
C ASP A 17 -5.72 -3.73 9.99
N CYS A 18 -4.97 -4.82 9.83
CA CYS A 18 -4.00 -4.96 8.74
C CYS A 18 -4.66 -5.04 7.35
N GLN A 19 -5.84 -5.64 7.25
CA GLN A 19 -6.66 -5.65 6.04
C GLN A 19 -7.36 -4.31 5.83
N TRP A 20 -7.91 -3.71 6.90
CA TRP A 20 -8.54 -2.39 6.86
C TRP A 20 -7.57 -1.29 6.41
N ALA A 21 -6.32 -1.31 6.89
CA ALA A 21 -5.28 -0.35 6.54
C ALA A 21 -4.71 -0.55 5.14
N CYS A 22 -4.89 -1.73 4.53
CA CYS A 22 -4.44 -1.98 3.17
C CYS A 22 -5.43 -1.32 2.18
N PRO A 23 -5.00 -0.41 1.28
CA PRO A 23 -5.92 0.22 0.33
C PRO A 23 -6.65 -0.76 -0.60
N ALA A 24 -6.06 -1.92 -0.85
CA ALA A 24 -6.68 -2.98 -1.65
C ALA A 24 -7.39 -4.04 -0.80
N HIS A 25 -7.48 -3.86 0.53
CA HIS A 25 -8.09 -4.79 1.47
C HIS A 25 -7.62 -6.24 1.29
N THR A 26 -6.32 -6.43 1.07
CA THR A 26 -5.72 -7.76 0.91
C THR A 26 -6.01 -8.60 2.15
N PRO A 27 -6.50 -9.85 2.02
CA PRO A 27 -6.87 -10.71 3.15
C PRO A 27 -5.62 -11.26 3.85
N VAL A 28 -4.99 -10.41 4.67
CA VAL A 28 -3.69 -10.64 5.30
C VAL A 28 -3.65 -11.91 6.14
N PRO A 29 -4.55 -12.11 7.11
CA PRO A 29 -4.49 -13.30 7.95
C PRO A 29 -4.65 -14.60 7.15
N GLU A 30 -5.50 -14.59 6.12
CA GLU A 30 -5.79 -15.77 5.33
C GLU A 30 -4.57 -16.28 4.56
N TYR A 31 -3.86 -15.41 3.83
CA TYR A 31 -2.67 -15.87 3.12
C TYR A 31 -1.52 -16.20 4.06
N ILE A 32 -1.42 -15.56 5.23
CA ILE A 32 -0.41 -15.90 6.24
C ILE A 32 -0.64 -17.30 6.80
N ARG A 33 -1.89 -17.65 7.10
CA ARG A 33 -2.26 -19.00 7.52
C ARG A 33 -1.93 -20.04 6.44
N LEU A 34 -2.21 -19.76 5.17
CA LEU A 34 -1.81 -20.65 4.07
C LEU A 34 -0.29 -20.82 3.96
N ILE A 35 0.50 -19.78 4.26
CA ILE A 35 1.97 -19.89 4.35
C ILE A 35 2.38 -20.83 5.48
N ALA A 36 1.74 -20.74 6.64
CA ALA A 36 2.00 -21.65 7.77
C ALA A 36 1.65 -23.11 7.44
N GLU A 37 0.64 -23.33 6.60
CA GLU A 37 0.25 -24.65 6.07
C GLU A 37 1.14 -25.15 4.91
N GLY A 38 2.10 -24.35 4.45
CA GLY A 38 2.96 -24.68 3.29
C GLY A 38 2.26 -24.56 1.92
N ARG A 39 1.09 -23.90 1.87
CA ARG A 39 0.25 -23.74 0.66
C ARG A 39 0.56 -22.42 -0.06
N TYR A 40 1.80 -22.25 -0.51
CA TYR A 40 2.31 -20.99 -1.05
C TYR A 40 1.60 -20.52 -2.32
N SER A 41 1.26 -21.44 -3.23
CA SER A 41 0.52 -21.12 -4.47
C SER A 41 -0.87 -20.54 -4.19
N GLU A 42 -1.57 -21.08 -3.19
CA GLU A 42 -2.89 -20.60 -2.78
C GLU A 42 -2.77 -19.27 -2.03
N ALA A 43 -1.76 -19.13 -1.16
CA ALA A 43 -1.44 -17.86 -0.50
C ALA A 43 -1.17 -16.74 -1.52
N TYR A 44 -0.41 -17.06 -2.58
CA TYR A 44 -0.13 -16.13 -3.67
C TYR A 44 -1.42 -15.75 -4.41
N MET A 45 -2.25 -16.72 -4.79
CA MET A 45 -3.48 -16.44 -5.54
C MET A 45 -4.50 -15.62 -4.76
N ILE A 46 -4.62 -15.86 -3.45
CA ILE A 46 -5.43 -15.04 -2.56
C ILE A 46 -4.93 -13.60 -2.53
N ASN A 47 -3.61 -13.40 -2.47
CA ASN A 47 -3.01 -12.08 -2.53
C ASN A 47 -3.26 -11.43 -3.90
N TRP A 48 -3.04 -12.16 -4.99
CA TRP A 48 -3.16 -11.70 -6.37
C TRP A 48 -4.57 -11.19 -6.69
N LYS A 49 -5.61 -11.78 -6.08
CA LYS A 49 -7.00 -11.34 -6.27
C LYS A 49 -7.21 -9.84 -6.01
N SER A 50 -6.61 -9.30 -4.95
CA SER A 50 -6.77 -7.90 -4.55
C SER A 50 -5.54 -7.03 -4.79
N ASN A 51 -4.34 -7.61 -4.71
CA ASN A 51 -3.08 -6.88 -4.80
C ASN A 51 -2.59 -6.77 -6.25
N VAL A 52 -2.92 -7.74 -7.11
CA VAL A 52 -2.46 -7.87 -8.51
C VAL A 52 -0.95 -8.12 -8.66
N PHE A 53 -0.11 -7.62 -7.74
CA PHE A 53 1.35 -7.76 -7.77
C PHE A 53 1.97 -8.27 -6.45
N PRO A 54 1.58 -9.45 -5.92
CA PRO A 54 2.14 -9.97 -4.66
C PRO A 54 3.67 -10.04 -4.59
N GLY A 55 4.36 -10.43 -5.65
CA GLY A 55 5.82 -10.56 -5.71
C GLY A 55 6.54 -9.21 -5.70
N ILE A 56 6.04 -8.22 -6.46
CA ILE A 56 6.53 -6.84 -6.44
C ILE A 56 6.26 -6.23 -5.06
N LEU A 57 5.01 -6.27 -4.58
CA LEU A 57 4.63 -5.65 -3.31
C LEU A 57 5.14 -6.43 -2.09
N GLY A 58 5.58 -7.68 -2.23
CA GLY A 58 6.33 -8.40 -1.20
C GLY A 58 7.72 -7.81 -0.97
N ARG A 59 8.25 -7.05 -1.95
CA ARG A 59 9.58 -6.42 -1.91
C ARG A 59 9.50 -4.93 -1.63
N THR A 60 8.57 -4.22 -2.27
CA THR A 60 8.57 -2.75 -2.38
C THR A 60 7.39 -2.04 -1.74
N CYS A 61 6.46 -2.77 -1.10
CA CYS A 61 5.30 -2.14 -0.46
C CYS A 61 5.70 -1.18 0.66
N ASP A 62 4.96 -0.08 0.78
CA ASP A 62 5.04 0.86 1.91
C ASP A 62 4.41 0.33 3.21
N ARG A 63 3.95 -0.93 3.20
CA ARG A 63 3.48 -1.71 4.36
C ARG A 63 2.48 -0.98 5.27
N PRO A 64 1.41 -0.34 4.77
CA PRO A 64 0.43 0.33 5.63
C PRO A 64 -0.24 -0.63 6.63
N CYS A 65 -0.26 -1.92 6.29
CA CYS A 65 -0.77 -3.01 7.13
C CYS A 65 0.10 -3.35 8.36
N GLU A 66 1.41 -3.10 8.33
CA GLU A 66 2.31 -3.48 9.43
C GLU A 66 2.16 -2.55 10.65
N PRO A 67 2.19 -1.20 10.51
CA PRO A 67 1.93 -0.30 11.63
C PRO A 67 0.53 -0.46 12.25
N ALA A 68 -0.46 -0.88 11.45
CA ALA A 68 -1.81 -1.16 11.92
C ALA A 68 -1.96 -2.57 12.54
N CYS A 69 -0.95 -3.42 12.46
CA CYS A 69 -1.09 -4.81 12.92
C CYS A 69 -1.35 -4.88 14.43
N ARG A 70 -2.43 -5.57 14.81
CA ARG A 70 -2.83 -5.77 16.21
C ARG A 70 -1.76 -6.43 17.09
N ARG A 71 -0.80 -7.12 16.48
CA ARG A 71 0.38 -7.63 17.19
C ARG A 71 1.14 -6.53 17.94
N GLY A 72 1.13 -5.30 17.41
CA GLY A 72 1.70 -4.12 18.06
C GLY A 72 1.06 -3.74 19.40
N ARG A 73 -0.11 -4.33 19.76
CA ARG A 73 -0.77 -4.13 21.05
C ARG A 73 -0.20 -5.03 22.15
N VAL A 74 0.47 -6.12 21.77
CA VAL A 74 1.07 -7.09 22.70
C VAL A 74 2.60 -7.09 22.64
N GLU A 75 3.19 -6.63 21.54
CA GLU A 75 4.63 -6.56 21.31
C GLU A 75 5.03 -5.24 20.64
N GLU A 76 6.32 -4.91 20.68
CA GLU A 76 6.85 -3.70 20.03
C GLU A 76 6.78 -3.77 18.50
N GLU A 77 7.02 -4.96 17.93
CA GLU A 77 7.12 -5.13 16.48
C GLU A 77 5.95 -5.94 15.89
N PRO A 78 5.37 -5.48 14.75
CA PRO A 78 4.27 -6.19 14.10
C PRO A 78 4.75 -7.49 13.43
N VAL A 79 3.78 -8.25 12.89
CA VAL A 79 4.09 -9.34 11.96
C VAL A 79 4.74 -8.76 10.69
N ALA A 80 5.74 -9.44 10.14
CA ALA A 80 6.41 -9.09 8.89
C ALA A 80 5.56 -9.43 7.65
N ILE A 81 4.35 -8.87 7.59
CA ILE A 81 3.30 -9.10 6.59
C ILE A 81 3.82 -8.94 5.16
N CYS A 82 4.63 -7.92 4.89
CA CYS A 82 5.20 -7.65 3.57
C CYS A 82 6.14 -8.79 3.13
N ARG A 83 6.93 -9.33 4.06
CA ARG A 83 7.91 -10.37 3.76
C ARG A 83 7.29 -11.76 3.70
N LEU A 84 6.23 -12.01 4.47
CA LEU A 84 5.39 -13.20 4.29
C LEU A 84 4.69 -13.18 2.92
N LYS A 85 4.23 -12.01 2.44
CA LYS A 85 3.74 -11.87 1.06
C LYS A 85 4.81 -12.25 0.03
N ARG A 86 6.07 -11.84 0.23
CA ARG A 86 7.19 -12.27 -0.60
C ARG A 86 7.40 -13.79 -0.53
N VAL A 87 7.32 -14.41 0.64
CA VAL A 87 7.43 -15.88 0.78
C VAL A 87 6.42 -16.60 -0.11
N ALA A 88 5.15 -16.14 -0.14
CA ALA A 88 4.15 -16.74 -1.03
C ALA A 88 4.55 -16.63 -2.51
N ALA A 89 5.12 -15.50 -2.94
CA ALA A 89 5.58 -15.30 -4.30
C ALA A 89 6.85 -16.08 -4.65
N ASP A 90 7.80 -16.19 -3.73
CA ASP A 90 9.11 -16.83 -3.96
C ASP A 90 9.01 -18.36 -3.90
N HIS A 91 8.02 -18.92 -3.19
CA HIS A 91 7.86 -20.37 -2.97
C HIS A 91 6.62 -20.99 -3.63
N LYS A 92 5.82 -20.24 -4.39
CA LYS A 92 4.72 -20.81 -5.18
C LYS A 92 5.24 -21.71 -6.29
N ASP A 93 4.40 -22.66 -6.70
CA ASP A 93 4.53 -23.35 -7.97
C ASP A 93 4.09 -22.46 -9.14
N ASP A 94 4.08 -23.00 -10.36
CA ASP A 94 3.47 -22.31 -11.50
C ASP A 94 1.97 -22.11 -11.27
N VAL A 95 1.55 -20.85 -11.28
CA VAL A 95 0.16 -20.43 -11.05
C VAL A 95 -0.56 -20.05 -12.35
N THR A 96 0.08 -20.18 -13.51
CA THR A 96 -0.49 -19.81 -14.81
C THR A 96 -1.84 -20.49 -15.05
N GLY A 97 -1.97 -21.77 -14.67
CA GLY A 97 -3.23 -22.53 -14.78
C GLY A 97 -4.33 -22.11 -13.79
N LEU A 98 -3.99 -21.29 -12.78
CA LEU A 98 -4.93 -20.75 -11.78
C LEU A 98 -5.39 -19.33 -12.12
N MET A 99 -4.76 -18.69 -13.11
CA MET A 99 -5.15 -17.36 -13.57
C MET A 99 -6.54 -17.41 -14.24
N PRO A 100 -7.32 -16.31 -14.20
CA PRO A 100 -8.60 -16.25 -14.87
C PRO A 100 -8.46 -16.62 -16.36
N PRO A 101 -9.27 -17.55 -16.89
CA PRO A 101 -9.21 -17.88 -18.30
C PRO A 101 -9.67 -16.68 -19.14
N PRO A 102 -9.21 -16.57 -20.40
CA PRO A 102 -9.74 -15.58 -21.32
C PRO A 102 -11.26 -15.67 -21.43
N ALA A 103 -11.90 -14.52 -21.60
CA ALA A 103 -13.35 -14.45 -21.76
C ALA A 103 -13.80 -15.33 -22.93
N ALA A 104 -14.85 -16.14 -22.70
CA ALA A 104 -15.35 -17.07 -23.72
C ALA A 104 -15.84 -16.36 -24.99
N ARG A 105 -16.29 -15.11 -24.87
CA ARG A 105 -16.73 -14.27 -25.99
C ARG A 105 -16.37 -12.80 -25.73
N PRO A 106 -16.02 -12.03 -26.77
CA PRO A 106 -15.94 -10.57 -26.65
C PRO A 106 -17.30 -9.98 -26.27
N ASN A 107 -17.30 -8.95 -25.44
CA ASN A 107 -18.51 -8.20 -25.06
C ASN A 107 -18.83 -7.04 -26.03
N GLY A 108 -17.98 -6.83 -27.04
CA GLY A 108 -18.17 -5.82 -28.09
C GLY A 108 -17.74 -4.40 -27.71
N LYS A 109 -17.16 -4.19 -26.52
CA LYS A 109 -16.72 -2.88 -26.03
C LYS A 109 -15.21 -2.75 -26.11
N ARG A 110 -14.72 -1.58 -26.53
CA ARG A 110 -13.29 -1.26 -26.65
C ARG A 110 -12.87 -0.19 -25.66
N ILE A 111 -11.79 -0.43 -24.92
CA ILE A 111 -11.26 0.48 -23.92
C ILE A 111 -9.81 0.81 -24.24
N ALA A 112 -9.46 2.10 -24.27
CA ALA A 112 -8.06 2.54 -24.35
C ALA A 112 -7.51 2.80 -22.96
N LEU A 113 -6.34 2.27 -22.63
CA LEU A 113 -5.64 2.50 -21.37
C LEU A 113 -4.34 3.27 -21.69
N VAL A 114 -4.18 4.47 -21.12
CA VAL A 114 -3.00 5.32 -21.34
C VAL A 114 -2.02 5.14 -20.18
N GLY A 115 -0.83 4.64 -20.47
CA GLY A 115 0.17 4.19 -19.51
C GLY A 115 -0.02 2.71 -19.14
N CYS A 116 1.08 2.00 -18.95
CA CYS A 116 1.20 0.59 -18.62
C CYS A 116 1.81 0.39 -17.22
N GLY A 117 1.47 1.30 -16.30
CA GLY A 117 1.78 1.20 -14.88
C GLY A 117 0.74 0.40 -14.09
N PRO A 118 0.90 0.29 -12.76
CA PRO A 118 0.04 -0.53 -11.90
C PRO A 118 -1.46 -0.22 -12.05
N ALA A 119 -1.86 1.05 -12.13
CA ALA A 119 -3.28 1.41 -12.23
C ALA A 119 -3.94 0.84 -13.51
N SER A 120 -3.34 1.07 -14.69
CA SER A 120 -3.86 0.57 -15.96
C SER A 120 -3.78 -0.95 -16.06
N LEU A 121 -2.73 -1.56 -15.51
CA LEU A 121 -2.60 -3.01 -15.47
C LEU A 121 -3.69 -3.65 -14.59
N THR A 122 -4.04 -3.03 -13.46
CA THR A 122 -5.17 -3.47 -12.64
C THR A 122 -6.51 -3.32 -13.37
N VAL A 123 -6.75 -2.19 -14.04
CA VAL A 123 -7.95 -2.01 -14.89
C VAL A 123 -8.01 -3.10 -15.96
N ALA A 124 -6.88 -3.40 -16.62
CA ALA A 124 -6.82 -4.43 -17.63
C ALA A 124 -7.11 -5.83 -17.05
N ARG A 125 -6.54 -6.13 -15.89
CA ARG A 125 -6.75 -7.38 -15.17
C ARG A 125 -8.23 -7.61 -14.83
N ASP A 126 -8.94 -6.56 -14.41
CA ASP A 126 -10.34 -6.67 -14.01
C ASP A 126 -11.31 -6.72 -15.20
N LEU A 127 -11.01 -6.00 -16.28
CA LEU A 127 -11.88 -5.93 -17.45
C LEU A 127 -11.65 -7.06 -18.47
N ALA A 128 -10.43 -7.57 -18.61
CA ALA A 128 -10.13 -8.63 -19.60
C ALA A 128 -11.02 -9.89 -19.44
N PRO A 129 -11.24 -10.43 -18.22
CA PRO A 129 -12.10 -11.60 -18.02
C PRO A 129 -13.58 -11.37 -18.42
N LEU A 130 -14.01 -10.11 -18.53
CA LEU A 130 -15.38 -9.73 -18.94
C LEU A 130 -15.54 -9.58 -20.45
N GLY A 131 -14.49 -9.85 -21.23
CA GLY A 131 -14.52 -9.85 -22.69
C GLY A 131 -14.35 -8.49 -23.35
N TYR A 132 -13.87 -7.48 -22.62
CA TYR A 132 -13.50 -6.19 -23.21
C TYR A 132 -12.31 -6.34 -24.15
N GLN A 133 -12.30 -5.57 -25.23
CA GLN A 133 -11.10 -5.37 -26.04
C GLN A 133 -10.33 -4.17 -25.47
N LEU A 134 -9.16 -4.44 -24.91
CA LEU A 134 -8.34 -3.46 -24.24
C LEU A 134 -7.13 -3.13 -25.10
N THR A 135 -6.82 -1.85 -25.30
CA THR A 135 -5.58 -1.41 -25.95
C THR A 135 -4.81 -0.53 -24.98
N ILE A 136 -3.62 -0.99 -24.56
CA ILE A 136 -2.74 -0.26 -23.65
C ILE A 136 -1.68 0.47 -24.45
N PHE A 137 -1.64 1.79 -24.33
CA PHE A 137 -0.64 2.65 -24.96
C PHE A 137 0.40 3.05 -23.92
N ASP A 138 1.69 2.81 -24.22
CA ASP A 138 2.78 3.26 -23.37
C ASP A 138 3.93 3.83 -24.20
N LYS A 139 4.58 4.87 -23.67
CA LYS A 139 5.74 5.51 -24.28
C LYS A 139 6.99 4.63 -24.18
N ASP A 140 7.09 3.82 -23.13
CA ASP A 140 8.23 2.96 -22.84
C ASP A 140 8.13 1.66 -23.66
N THR A 141 9.26 0.95 -23.75
CA THR A 141 9.38 -0.30 -24.53
C THR A 141 8.94 -1.54 -23.76
N LYS A 142 8.72 -1.41 -22.45
CA LYS A 142 8.31 -2.50 -21.55
C LYS A 142 7.25 -2.01 -20.55
N SER A 143 6.45 -2.96 -20.08
CA SER A 143 5.38 -2.75 -19.10
C SER A 143 5.89 -2.55 -17.66
N ALA A 144 4.97 -2.17 -16.78
CA ALA A 144 5.09 -1.85 -15.34
C ALA A 144 5.37 -0.37 -15.01
N GLY A 145 5.56 0.49 -16.01
CA GLY A 145 5.74 1.93 -15.83
C GLY A 145 6.83 2.25 -14.80
N MET A 146 6.49 3.06 -13.78
CA MET A 146 7.45 3.47 -12.74
C MET A 146 7.96 2.34 -11.85
N ILE A 147 7.24 1.22 -11.74
CA ILE A 147 7.76 0.03 -11.04
C ILE A 147 9.06 -0.44 -11.70
N ARG A 148 9.12 -0.41 -13.03
CA ARG A 148 10.31 -0.80 -13.80
C ARG A 148 11.33 0.32 -13.90
N SER A 149 10.91 1.54 -14.18
CA SER A 149 11.85 2.63 -14.47
C SER A 149 12.47 3.22 -13.20
N GLN A 150 11.77 3.25 -12.07
CA GLN A 150 12.20 4.00 -10.89
C GLN A 150 12.73 3.13 -9.75
N ILE A 151 12.20 1.91 -9.59
CA ILE A 151 12.62 1.05 -8.49
C ILE A 151 13.95 0.38 -8.85
N PRO A 152 14.99 0.51 -8.02
CA PRO A 152 16.27 -0.11 -8.32
C PRO A 152 16.21 -1.64 -8.36
N ARG A 153 16.96 -2.24 -9.29
CA ARG A 153 17.01 -3.71 -9.48
C ARG A 153 17.44 -4.49 -8.24
N PHE A 154 18.26 -3.88 -7.39
CA PHE A 154 18.71 -4.49 -6.12
C PHE A 154 17.60 -4.59 -5.06
N ARG A 155 16.47 -3.89 -5.26
CA ARG A 155 15.24 -4.02 -4.45
C ARG A 155 14.19 -4.86 -5.14
N LEU A 156 14.08 -4.74 -6.46
CA LEU A 156 13.07 -5.41 -7.25
C LEU A 156 13.69 -5.96 -8.55
N PRO A 157 13.94 -7.28 -8.62
CA PRO A 157 14.47 -7.90 -9.82
C PRO A 157 13.52 -7.79 -11.02
N GLU A 158 14.07 -7.69 -12.25
CA GLU A 158 13.26 -7.51 -13.46
C GLU A 158 12.42 -8.75 -13.78
N GLU A 159 12.91 -9.94 -13.42
CA GLU A 159 12.23 -11.21 -13.61
C GLU A 159 10.92 -11.30 -12.81
N VAL A 160 10.88 -10.73 -11.59
CA VAL A 160 9.67 -10.64 -10.77
C VAL A 160 8.66 -9.71 -11.43
N ILE A 161 9.14 -8.59 -11.99
CA ILE A 161 8.29 -7.68 -12.75
C ILE A 161 7.73 -8.42 -13.96
N ASP A 162 8.60 -8.94 -14.83
CA ASP A 162 8.25 -9.62 -16.10
C ASP A 162 7.22 -10.74 -15.86
N GLU A 163 7.38 -11.53 -14.81
CA GLU A 163 6.44 -12.57 -14.41
C GLU A 163 5.05 -11.99 -14.07
N GLU A 164 4.97 -11.04 -13.14
CA GLU A 164 3.68 -10.57 -12.64
C GLU A 164 2.89 -9.75 -13.66
N VAL A 165 3.56 -8.91 -14.46
CA VAL A 165 2.88 -8.27 -15.59
C VAL A 165 2.50 -9.30 -16.66
N GLY A 166 3.32 -10.34 -16.83
CA GLY A 166 3.12 -11.40 -17.82
C GLY A 166 1.79 -12.11 -17.62
N TYR A 167 1.36 -12.32 -16.37
CA TYR A 167 0.04 -12.89 -16.07
C TYR A 167 -1.09 -12.03 -16.63
N ILE A 168 -0.99 -10.71 -16.54
CA ILE A 168 -2.01 -9.77 -17.04
C ILE A 168 -2.01 -9.74 -18.57
N HIS A 169 -0.82 -9.73 -19.18
CA HIS A 169 -0.68 -9.81 -20.65
C HIS A 169 -1.29 -11.10 -21.21
N ALA A 170 -1.23 -12.20 -20.45
CA ALA A 170 -1.74 -13.50 -20.85
C ALA A 170 -3.26 -13.68 -20.69
N LEU A 171 -3.99 -12.76 -20.05
CA LEU A 171 -5.44 -12.89 -19.82
C LEU A 171 -6.28 -12.88 -21.12
N GLY A 172 -5.68 -12.48 -22.24
CA GLY A 172 -6.37 -12.35 -23.53
C GLY A 172 -7.24 -11.08 -23.61
N GLY A 173 -7.48 -10.59 -24.83
CA GLY A 173 -8.22 -9.35 -25.04
C GLY A 173 -7.42 -8.07 -24.73
N VAL A 174 -6.14 -8.18 -24.37
CA VAL A 174 -5.23 -7.06 -24.11
C VAL A 174 -4.23 -6.90 -25.26
N GLU A 175 -4.31 -5.78 -25.98
CA GLU A 175 -3.35 -5.37 -27.01
C GLU A 175 -2.35 -4.37 -26.41
N MET A 176 -1.07 -4.70 -26.43
CA MET A 176 0.00 -3.85 -25.93
C MET A 176 0.62 -3.01 -27.07
N ARG A 177 0.62 -1.69 -26.94
CA ARG A 177 1.26 -0.74 -27.87
C ARG A 177 2.36 0.04 -27.15
N PHE A 178 3.54 -0.58 -27.07
CA PHE A 178 4.75 0.04 -26.55
C PHE A 178 5.36 1.02 -27.55
N GLY A 179 6.19 1.95 -27.06
CA GLY A 179 6.80 3.00 -27.90
C GLY A 179 5.78 3.93 -28.56
N THR A 180 4.56 3.99 -28.03
CA THR A 180 3.44 4.76 -28.58
C THR A 180 2.97 5.79 -27.55
N PRO A 181 3.72 6.90 -27.37
CA PRO A 181 3.26 8.00 -26.52
C PRO A 181 1.95 8.59 -27.07
N ILE A 182 1.06 9.00 -26.16
CA ILE A 182 -0.13 9.76 -26.53
C ILE A 182 0.20 11.24 -26.44
N ASP A 183 0.19 11.89 -27.60
CA ASP A 183 0.49 13.33 -27.72
C ASP A 183 -0.78 14.21 -27.73
N SER A 184 -1.96 13.60 -27.83
CA SER A 184 -3.25 14.29 -27.93
C SER A 184 -4.38 13.44 -27.36
N LEU A 185 -4.99 13.88 -26.26
CA LEU A 185 -6.21 13.23 -25.73
C LEU A 185 -7.37 13.41 -26.71
N LYS A 186 -7.46 14.57 -27.38
CA LYS A 186 -8.51 14.86 -28.38
C LYS A 186 -8.46 13.88 -29.54
N ALA A 187 -7.27 13.55 -30.05
CA ALA A 187 -7.09 12.56 -31.10
C ALA A 187 -7.44 11.14 -30.63
N LEU A 188 -7.16 10.81 -29.37
CA LEU A 188 -7.52 9.51 -28.79
C LEU A 188 -9.05 9.38 -28.61
N VAL A 189 -9.72 10.43 -28.12
CA VAL A 189 -11.19 10.50 -28.01
C VAL A 189 -11.84 10.33 -29.39
N ALA A 190 -11.27 10.93 -30.44
CA ALA A 190 -11.75 10.82 -31.81
C ALA A 190 -11.61 9.41 -32.43
N GLN A 191 -10.94 8.45 -31.77
CA GLN A 191 -10.86 7.06 -32.24
C GLN A 191 -12.06 6.19 -31.83
N ASP A 192 -13.09 6.79 -31.21
CA ASP A 192 -14.36 6.14 -30.84
C ASP A 192 -14.16 4.89 -29.94
N TYR A 193 -13.33 5.00 -28.89
CA TYR A 193 -13.33 4.01 -27.80
C TYR A 193 -14.57 4.20 -26.92
N ASP A 194 -15.15 3.10 -26.43
CA ASP A 194 -16.29 3.17 -25.52
C ASP A 194 -15.89 3.83 -24.19
N ALA A 195 -14.66 3.62 -23.73
CA ALA A 195 -14.07 4.39 -22.63
C ALA A 195 -12.55 4.52 -22.77
N ILE A 196 -11.98 5.54 -22.14
CA ILE A 196 -10.55 5.81 -22.04
C ILE A 196 -10.20 5.90 -20.56
N PHE A 197 -9.16 5.20 -20.13
CA PHE A 197 -8.60 5.32 -18.80
C PHE A 197 -7.19 5.90 -18.87
N VAL A 198 -6.93 6.94 -18.10
CA VAL A 198 -5.63 7.61 -18.02
C VAL A 198 -4.93 7.23 -16.71
N GLY A 199 -3.95 6.33 -16.83
CA GLY A 199 -3.08 5.86 -15.76
C GLY A 199 -1.61 6.20 -16.04
N SER A 200 -1.34 7.37 -16.60
CA SER A 200 0.00 7.81 -17.07
C SER A 200 0.98 8.18 -15.94
N GLY A 201 0.54 8.13 -14.68
CA GLY A 201 1.34 8.50 -13.50
C GLY A 201 1.63 10.00 -13.37
N ALA A 202 2.61 10.33 -12.52
CA ALA A 202 3.12 11.69 -12.30
C ALA A 202 4.58 11.82 -12.79
N PRO A 203 4.81 11.89 -14.12
CA PRO A 203 6.13 11.64 -14.72
C PRO A 203 7.14 12.77 -14.53
N ARG A 204 6.77 13.93 -13.99
CA ARG A 204 7.66 15.10 -13.88
C ARG A 204 8.26 15.18 -12.49
N GLY A 205 9.58 15.29 -12.40
CA GLY A 205 10.25 15.55 -11.13
C GLY A 205 10.23 17.03 -10.80
N ARG A 206 10.09 17.36 -9.52
CA ARG A 206 10.25 18.74 -9.05
C ARG A 206 11.70 19.15 -9.12
N ASP A 207 11.94 20.33 -9.67
CA ASP A 207 13.27 20.97 -9.67
C ASP A 207 13.33 22.06 -8.59
N LEU A 208 14.54 22.56 -8.33
CA LEU A 208 14.82 23.67 -7.43
C LEU A 208 15.42 24.83 -8.23
N ASP A 209 14.71 25.96 -8.22
CA ASP A 209 15.22 27.22 -8.79
C ASP A 209 16.04 27.96 -7.73
N LEU A 210 17.34 27.66 -7.70
CA LEU A 210 18.31 28.24 -6.76
C LEU A 210 19.52 28.79 -7.53
N PRO A 211 20.23 29.80 -6.99
CA PRO A 211 21.48 30.28 -7.55
C PRO A 211 22.47 29.15 -7.85
N GLY A 212 23.10 29.18 -9.03
CA GLY A 212 24.07 28.16 -9.49
C GLY A 212 23.45 26.92 -10.14
N ARG A 213 22.12 26.76 -10.10
CA ARG A 213 21.42 25.58 -10.66
C ARG A 213 21.65 25.42 -12.16
N GLN A 214 21.67 26.54 -12.91
CA GLN A 214 21.81 26.54 -14.37
C GLN A 214 23.28 26.40 -14.77
N GLU A 215 24.17 27.09 -14.07
CA GLU A 215 25.60 27.11 -14.32
C GLU A 215 26.25 25.74 -14.08
N ALA A 216 25.75 24.98 -13.11
CA ALA A 216 26.24 23.65 -12.75
C ALA A 216 25.32 22.50 -13.21
N ALA A 217 24.43 22.74 -14.19
CA ALA A 217 23.38 21.79 -14.57
C ALA A 217 23.89 20.41 -15.02
N ALA A 218 25.14 20.30 -15.50
CA ALA A 218 25.73 19.04 -15.93
C ALA A 218 25.88 18.00 -14.81
N ASN A 219 25.92 18.44 -13.55
CA ASN A 219 26.11 17.60 -12.36
C ASN A 219 24.91 17.67 -11.39
N ILE A 220 23.81 18.29 -11.80
CA ILE A 220 22.59 18.39 -11.01
C ILE A 220 21.49 17.66 -11.75
N HIS A 221 21.09 16.51 -11.20
CA HIS A 221 20.14 15.61 -11.84
C HIS A 221 18.82 15.60 -11.08
N ILE A 222 17.71 15.50 -11.81
CA ILE A 222 16.41 15.20 -11.21
C ILE A 222 16.40 13.71 -10.84
N GLY A 223 16.13 13.40 -9.57
CA GLY A 223 16.32 12.06 -9.01
C GLY A 223 15.54 10.97 -9.76
N ILE A 224 14.30 11.25 -10.15
CA ILE A 224 13.47 10.29 -10.90
C ILE A 224 14.00 10.05 -12.33
N ASP A 225 14.49 11.09 -13.00
CA ASP A 225 15.01 10.97 -14.37
C ASP A 225 16.36 10.25 -14.35
N TRP A 226 17.14 10.51 -13.29
CA TRP A 226 18.41 9.85 -13.03
C TRP A 226 18.22 8.35 -12.73
N LEU A 227 17.30 7.97 -11.84
CA LEU A 227 16.98 6.57 -11.55
C LEU A 227 16.50 5.83 -12.81
N SER A 228 15.61 6.45 -13.59
CA SER A 228 15.19 5.93 -14.90
C SER A 228 16.38 5.67 -15.83
N SER A 229 17.30 6.63 -15.92
CA SER A 229 18.50 6.51 -16.75
C SER A 229 19.43 5.40 -16.28
N VAL A 230 19.55 5.17 -14.97
CA VAL A 230 20.29 4.03 -14.40
C VAL A 230 19.59 2.70 -14.74
N SER A 231 18.28 2.63 -14.57
CA SER A 231 17.48 1.42 -14.84
C SER A 231 17.58 0.97 -16.30
N PHE A 232 17.61 1.91 -17.24
CA PHE A 232 17.81 1.67 -18.68
C PHE A 232 19.28 1.55 -19.11
N GLY A 233 20.23 1.68 -18.19
CA GLY A 233 21.66 1.50 -18.45
C GLY A 233 22.33 2.66 -19.20
N HIS A 234 21.73 3.85 -19.19
CA HIS A 234 22.33 5.06 -19.73
C HIS A 234 23.34 5.71 -18.77
N ILE A 235 23.24 5.40 -17.48
CA ILE A 235 24.17 5.84 -16.43
C ILE A 235 24.71 4.61 -15.69
N ASP A 236 26.03 4.49 -15.65
CA ASP A 236 26.75 3.38 -15.00
C ASP A 236 27.76 3.84 -13.93
N LYS A 237 27.89 5.15 -13.72
CA LYS A 237 28.80 5.77 -12.74
C LYS A 237 28.25 7.08 -12.22
N ILE A 238 28.71 7.46 -11.02
CA ILE A 238 28.46 8.77 -10.42
C ILE A 238 29.76 9.33 -9.80
N GLY A 239 29.80 10.62 -9.50
CA GLY A 239 30.90 11.25 -8.76
C GLY A 239 31.13 10.65 -7.38
N ARG A 240 32.31 10.91 -6.80
CA ARG A 240 32.73 10.31 -5.52
C ARG A 240 31.93 10.89 -4.35
N ARG A 241 31.60 12.18 -4.39
CA ARG A 241 30.83 12.89 -3.36
C ARG A 241 29.45 13.26 -3.91
N VAL A 242 28.39 12.69 -3.34
CA VAL A 242 27.02 12.85 -3.83
C VAL A 242 26.12 13.41 -2.75
N ILE A 243 25.37 14.46 -3.08
CA ILE A 243 24.31 14.99 -2.22
C ILE A 243 22.95 14.62 -2.82
N VAL A 244 22.11 13.96 -2.03
CA VAL A 244 20.71 13.68 -2.39
C VAL A 244 19.81 14.61 -1.60
N LEU A 245 19.03 15.44 -2.31
CA LEU A 245 18.11 16.40 -1.71
C LEU A 245 16.69 15.80 -1.66
N GLY A 246 16.19 15.52 -0.46
CA GLY A 246 14.84 14.99 -0.28
C GLY A 246 14.74 13.96 0.84
N GLY A 247 13.50 13.63 1.22
CA GLY A 247 13.22 12.70 2.32
C GLY A 247 12.11 11.71 2.01
N GLY A 248 11.86 11.40 0.73
CA GLY A 248 10.93 10.35 0.30
C GLY A 248 11.64 9.11 -0.21
N ASN A 249 10.90 8.07 -0.60
CA ASN A 249 11.47 6.80 -1.10
C ASN A 249 12.42 7.00 -2.29
N THR A 250 12.09 7.90 -3.22
CA THR A 250 12.98 8.27 -4.34
C THR A 250 14.37 8.74 -3.86
N ALA A 251 14.44 9.48 -2.75
CA ALA A 251 15.72 9.94 -2.21
C ALA A 251 16.53 8.77 -1.64
N MET A 252 15.87 7.80 -0.99
CA MET A 252 16.51 6.59 -0.47
C MET A 252 17.03 5.71 -1.61
N ASP A 253 16.24 5.54 -2.68
CA ASP A 253 16.66 4.81 -3.86
C ASP A 253 17.83 5.50 -4.58
N CYS A 254 17.79 6.84 -4.71
CA CYS A 254 18.88 7.63 -5.28
C CYS A 254 20.19 7.44 -4.50
N CYS A 255 20.17 7.54 -3.17
CA CYS A 255 21.39 7.50 -2.37
C CYS A 255 22.01 6.08 -2.37
N ARG A 256 21.19 5.04 -2.21
CA ARG A 256 21.63 3.64 -2.24
C ARG A 256 22.13 3.22 -3.63
N THR A 257 21.49 3.71 -4.69
CA THR A 257 21.97 3.51 -6.06
C THR A 257 23.31 4.21 -6.28
N SER A 258 23.46 5.44 -5.77
CA SER A 258 24.71 6.20 -5.87
C SER A 258 25.90 5.45 -5.25
N ARG A 259 25.71 4.82 -4.08
CA ARG A 259 26.74 3.98 -3.43
C ARG A 259 27.21 2.82 -4.33
N ARG A 260 26.30 2.21 -5.08
CA ARG A 260 26.59 1.09 -5.99
C ARG A 260 27.21 1.52 -7.33
N LEU A 261 27.07 2.79 -7.72
CA LEU A 261 27.64 3.36 -8.94
C LEU A 261 28.99 4.07 -8.70
N GLY A 262 29.60 3.89 -7.52
CA GLY A 262 30.92 4.42 -7.20
C GLY A 262 30.94 5.66 -6.29
N GLY A 263 29.79 6.10 -5.77
CA GLY A 263 29.73 7.14 -4.76
C GLY A 263 30.37 6.67 -3.45
N GLU A 264 31.42 7.36 -2.99
CA GLU A 264 32.16 7.05 -1.76
C GLU A 264 31.59 7.80 -0.55
N GLU A 265 31.26 9.08 -0.74
CA GLU A 265 30.67 9.97 0.27
C GLU A 265 29.28 10.40 -0.20
N VAL A 266 28.26 9.60 0.10
CA VAL A 266 26.87 9.90 -0.24
C VAL A 266 26.16 10.43 1.00
N LYS A 267 25.46 11.56 0.89
CA LYS A 267 24.69 12.14 1.99
C LYS A 267 23.26 12.42 1.54
N VAL A 268 22.28 12.10 2.37
CA VAL A 268 20.92 12.58 2.20
C VAL A 268 20.77 13.85 3.03
N ILE A 269 20.25 14.91 2.42
CA ILE A 269 20.02 16.18 3.10
C ILE A 269 18.56 16.59 2.92
N VAL A 270 17.89 16.85 4.04
CA VAL A 270 16.45 17.07 4.09
C VAL A 270 16.09 18.26 4.99
N ARG A 271 15.01 18.96 4.63
CA ARG A 271 14.52 20.13 5.36
C ARG A 271 13.68 19.80 6.60
N SER A 272 13.10 18.60 6.66
CA SER A 272 12.26 18.14 7.78
C SER A 272 13.11 17.43 8.84
N GLY A 273 12.51 17.13 10.00
CA GLY A 273 13.07 16.20 10.96
C GLY A 273 13.09 14.76 10.41
N PHE A 274 13.88 13.90 11.06
CA PHE A 274 14.07 12.50 10.67
C PHE A 274 12.77 11.68 10.72
N GLU A 275 11.99 11.86 11.78
CA GLU A 275 10.70 11.16 11.95
C GLU A 275 9.60 11.68 11.02
N GLU A 276 9.75 12.90 10.52
CA GLU A 276 8.79 13.54 9.62
C GLU A 276 9.09 13.29 8.14
N MET A 277 10.16 12.53 7.85
CA MET A 277 10.48 12.12 6.49
C MET A 277 9.34 11.29 5.90
N LYS A 278 9.06 11.48 4.61
CA LYS A 278 8.06 10.69 3.88
C LYS A 278 8.52 9.27 3.59
N ALA A 279 9.84 9.05 3.58
CA ALA A 279 10.43 7.74 3.40
C ALA A 279 10.06 6.83 4.57
N SER A 280 9.73 5.59 4.26
CA SER A 280 9.37 4.62 5.29
C SER A 280 10.54 4.34 6.26
N PRO A 281 10.27 4.00 7.53
CA PRO A 281 11.31 3.72 8.51
C PRO A 281 12.37 2.72 8.04
N TRP A 282 11.95 1.61 7.42
CA TRP A 282 12.87 0.58 6.89
C TRP A 282 13.74 1.08 5.73
N GLU A 283 13.26 2.01 4.90
CA GLU A 283 14.10 2.60 3.83
C GLU A 283 15.19 3.51 4.42
N LYS A 284 14.87 4.23 5.50
CA LYS A 284 15.84 5.03 6.25
C LYS A 284 16.90 4.14 6.90
N GLU A 285 16.46 3.06 7.54
CA GLU A 285 17.34 2.07 8.18
C GLU A 285 18.29 1.42 7.17
N ASP A 286 17.77 0.99 6.01
CA ASP A 286 18.58 0.42 4.94
C ASP A 286 19.64 1.41 4.40
N ALA A 287 19.27 2.68 4.21
CA ALA A 287 20.23 3.71 3.80
C ALA A 287 21.33 3.90 4.86
N MET A 288 20.96 3.93 6.14
CA MET A 288 21.91 4.05 7.26
C MET A 288 22.82 2.82 7.38
N HIS A 289 22.31 1.60 7.16
CA HIS A 289 23.11 0.37 7.12
C HIS A 289 24.17 0.38 5.99
N GLU A 290 23.92 1.13 4.93
CA GLU A 290 24.86 1.34 3.81
C GLU A 290 25.84 2.52 4.05
N ASP A 291 25.93 3.00 5.29
CA ASP A 291 26.77 4.10 5.77
C ASP A 291 26.42 5.47 5.16
N ILE A 292 25.15 5.69 4.81
CA ILE A 292 24.67 6.94 4.22
C ILE A 292 24.09 7.84 5.32
N PRO A 293 24.76 8.92 5.74
CA PRO A 293 24.22 9.84 6.74
C PRO A 293 23.03 10.64 6.19
N ILE A 294 22.03 10.84 7.06
CA ILE A 294 20.87 11.67 6.80
C ILE A 294 20.98 12.95 7.66
N LEU A 295 21.15 14.10 7.00
CA LEU A 295 21.26 15.41 7.63
C LEU A 295 19.92 16.15 7.56
N ASN A 296 19.27 16.28 8.71
CA ASN A 296 17.93 16.88 8.85
C ASN A 296 18.00 18.38 9.08
N PHE A 297 16.91 19.09 8.85
CA PHE A 297 16.79 20.54 9.06
C PHE A 297 17.83 21.39 8.31
N ARG A 298 18.18 20.99 7.08
CA ARG A 298 18.98 21.79 6.15
C ARG A 298 18.14 22.18 4.95
N VAL A 299 18.09 23.47 4.63
CA VAL A 299 17.42 23.99 3.43
C VAL A 299 18.47 24.47 2.43
N PRO A 300 18.49 23.95 1.18
CA PRO A 300 19.48 24.38 0.19
C PRO A 300 19.23 25.84 -0.21
N LYS A 301 20.30 26.65 -0.21
CA LYS A 301 20.29 28.06 -0.61
C LYS A 301 20.94 28.32 -1.96
N ALA A 302 22.00 27.60 -2.30
CA ALA A 302 22.70 27.76 -3.58
C ALA A 302 23.50 26.51 -3.94
N PHE A 303 23.64 26.24 -5.23
CA PHE A 303 24.62 25.34 -5.79
C PHE A 303 25.91 26.11 -6.03
N THR A 304 27.00 25.75 -5.36
CA THR A 304 28.28 26.44 -5.56
C THR A 304 29.01 25.83 -6.74
N HIS A 305 29.64 26.67 -7.56
CA HIS A 305 30.37 26.23 -8.74
C HIS A 305 31.59 27.12 -9.02
N GLU A 306 32.58 26.56 -9.72
CA GLU A 306 33.74 27.27 -10.26
C GLU A 306 33.81 26.95 -11.76
N ASP A 307 33.77 27.96 -12.63
CA ASP A 307 33.81 27.81 -14.10
C ASP A 307 32.78 26.80 -14.66
N GLY A 308 31.57 26.79 -14.09
CA GLY A 308 30.48 25.87 -14.46
C GLY A 308 30.60 24.45 -13.89
N LYS A 309 31.65 24.15 -13.12
CA LYS A 309 31.80 22.88 -12.42
C LYS A 309 31.24 22.97 -11.00
N LEU A 310 30.33 22.08 -10.65
CA LEU A 310 29.79 21.96 -9.30
C LEU A 310 30.90 21.71 -8.28
N THR A 311 30.89 22.47 -7.18
CA THR A 311 31.83 22.32 -6.06
C THR A 311 31.14 21.95 -4.75
N GLY A 312 29.83 22.15 -4.65
CA GLY A 312 29.07 21.88 -3.43
C GLY A 312 27.68 22.49 -3.42
N VAL A 313 27.02 22.38 -2.26
CA VAL A 313 25.73 23.01 -1.98
C VAL A 313 25.83 23.74 -0.64
N LEU A 314 25.33 24.97 -0.62
CA LEU A 314 25.22 25.80 0.58
C LEU A 314 23.84 25.60 1.22
N PHE A 315 23.79 25.37 2.52
CA PHE A 315 22.55 25.14 3.27
C PHE A 315 22.36 26.12 4.40
N GLU A 316 21.12 26.52 4.64
CA GLU A 316 20.69 27.15 5.88
C GLU A 316 20.28 26.09 6.88
N ILE A 317 20.80 26.19 8.10
CA ILE A 317 20.35 25.38 9.23
C ILE A 317 19.05 26.00 9.76
N VAL A 318 17.99 25.20 9.76
CA VAL A 318 16.67 25.62 10.22
C VAL A 318 16.27 24.85 11.48
N LYS A 319 15.21 25.30 12.14
CA LYS A 319 14.53 24.57 13.21
C LYS A 319 13.03 24.62 12.97
N ALA A 320 12.33 23.58 13.43
CA ALA A 320 10.87 23.55 13.39
C ALA A 320 10.30 24.32 14.58
N GLU A 321 9.43 25.29 14.30
CA GLU A 321 8.56 25.94 15.27
C GLU A 321 7.10 25.63 14.91
N PHE A 322 6.26 25.43 15.91
CA PHE A 322 4.83 25.16 15.72
C PHE A 322 4.06 26.41 16.14
N ASP A 323 3.12 26.85 15.31
CA ASP A 323 2.19 27.92 15.68
C ASP A 323 1.13 27.43 16.69
N ASP A 324 0.33 28.36 17.22
CA ASP A 324 -0.75 28.07 18.18
C ASP A 324 -1.83 27.11 17.61
N ARG A 325 -1.81 26.85 16.30
CA ARG A 325 -2.70 25.93 15.58
C ARG A 325 -2.02 24.62 15.22
N GLY A 326 -0.81 24.36 15.73
CA GLY A 326 -0.02 23.18 15.46
C GLY A 326 0.58 23.12 14.05
N ARG A 327 0.52 24.20 13.26
CA ARG A 327 1.17 24.22 11.94
C ARG A 327 2.65 24.45 12.09
N ARG A 328 3.43 23.57 11.49
CA ARG A 328 4.88 23.64 11.48
C ARG A 328 5.37 24.73 10.52
N ARG A 329 6.28 25.57 11.00
CA ARG A 329 7.09 26.51 10.22
C ARG A 329 8.58 26.21 10.43
N LEU A 330 9.34 26.20 9.34
CA LEU A 330 10.80 26.16 9.42
C LEU A 330 11.30 27.60 9.51
N VAL A 331 12.09 27.90 10.53
CA VAL A 331 12.72 29.20 10.73
C VAL A 331 14.24 29.04 10.82
N PRO A 332 15.03 30.07 10.47
CA PRO A 332 16.48 30.02 10.61
C PRO A 332 16.88 29.70 12.06
N ALA A 333 17.84 28.80 12.25
CA ALA A 333 18.35 28.44 13.57
C ALA A 333 19.30 29.51 14.15
N GLY A 334 19.76 30.46 13.32
CA GLY A 334 20.74 31.48 13.68
C GLY A 334 22.19 30.99 13.62
N GLU A 335 22.40 29.75 13.19
CA GLU A 335 23.72 29.17 12.89
C GLU A 335 24.22 29.63 11.51
N PRO A 336 25.55 29.68 11.29
CA PRO A 336 26.10 30.02 9.98
C PRO A 336 25.70 28.98 8.93
N ASP A 337 25.57 29.43 7.68
CA ASP A 337 25.29 28.54 6.55
C ASP A 337 26.37 27.43 6.44
N GLU A 338 25.93 26.21 6.17
CA GLU A 338 26.77 25.01 6.09
C GLU A 338 27.06 24.70 4.61
N HIS A 339 28.34 24.63 4.23
CA HIS A 339 28.74 24.22 2.88
C HIS A 339 29.12 22.73 2.86
N HIS A 340 28.49 21.99 1.95
CA HIS A 340 28.83 20.60 1.70
C HIS A 340 29.38 20.43 0.29
N ALA A 341 30.67 20.10 0.20
CA ALA A 341 31.32 19.83 -1.06
C ALA A 341 30.78 18.54 -1.73
N CYS A 342 30.50 18.60 -3.02
CA CYS A 342 30.03 17.46 -3.81
C CYS A 342 30.42 17.56 -5.28
N ASP A 343 30.36 16.43 -5.96
CA ASP A 343 30.62 16.28 -7.39
C ASP A 343 29.32 16.13 -8.19
N ASP A 344 28.28 15.55 -7.57
CA ASP A 344 26.92 15.43 -8.14
C ASP A 344 25.85 15.73 -7.09
N VAL A 345 24.73 16.30 -7.54
CA VAL A 345 23.49 16.44 -6.76
C VAL A 345 22.35 15.70 -7.42
N LEU A 346 21.57 14.96 -6.62
CA LEU A 346 20.31 14.34 -7.02
C LEU A 346 19.14 15.05 -6.33
N VAL A 347 18.31 15.74 -7.10
CA VAL A 347 17.13 16.48 -6.62
C VAL A 347 15.92 15.54 -6.56
N ALA A 348 15.56 15.07 -5.37
CA ALA A 348 14.48 14.14 -5.10
C ALA A 348 13.40 14.76 -4.17
N VAL A 349 12.99 15.98 -4.48
CA VAL A 349 12.09 16.81 -3.63
C VAL A 349 10.60 16.64 -3.94
N GLY A 350 10.24 15.74 -4.86
CA GLY A 350 8.86 15.37 -5.17
C GLY A 350 8.62 15.14 -6.65
N GLN A 351 7.39 14.72 -6.95
CA GLN A 351 6.88 14.54 -8.30
C GLN A 351 5.69 15.48 -8.54
N GLU A 352 5.43 15.74 -9.82
CA GLU A 352 4.32 16.52 -10.32
C GLU A 352 3.69 15.80 -11.50
N ASN A 353 2.37 15.91 -11.55
CA ASN A 353 1.60 15.54 -12.72
C ASN A 353 1.87 16.54 -13.84
N ALA A 354 1.95 16.04 -15.06
CA ALA A 354 2.09 16.86 -16.24
C ALA A 354 1.28 16.26 -17.38
N PHE A 355 0.35 17.05 -17.91
CA PHE A 355 -0.53 16.66 -19.00
C PHE A 355 -0.39 17.59 -20.22
N PRO A 356 0.84 17.80 -20.77
CA PRO A 356 1.03 18.68 -21.93
C PRO A 356 0.32 18.18 -23.20
N TRP A 357 -0.08 16.90 -23.21
CA TRP A 357 -0.79 16.22 -24.28
C TRP A 357 -2.33 16.28 -24.15
N ILE A 358 -2.84 16.91 -23.09
CA ILE A 358 -4.28 17.15 -22.93
C ILE A 358 -4.56 18.59 -23.33
N GLU A 359 -5.34 18.75 -24.39
CA GLU A 359 -5.69 20.06 -24.91
C GLU A 359 -6.67 20.79 -23.99
N THR A 360 -6.43 22.08 -23.73
CA THR A 360 -7.30 22.88 -22.85
C THR A 360 -8.70 23.13 -23.45
N ASP A 361 -8.86 22.95 -24.76
CA ASP A 361 -10.13 23.14 -25.48
C ASP A 361 -10.94 21.85 -25.64
N ILE A 362 -10.48 20.71 -25.10
CA ILE A 362 -11.14 19.41 -25.24
C ILE A 362 -12.46 19.30 -24.43
N GLY A 363 -12.74 20.27 -23.56
CA GLY A 363 -13.90 20.23 -22.66
C GLY A 363 -13.64 19.51 -21.33
N LEU A 364 -12.37 19.26 -21.01
CA LEU A 364 -11.93 18.78 -19.69
C LEU A 364 -11.75 19.98 -18.75
N ALA A 365 -12.36 19.94 -17.57
CA ALA A 365 -12.13 20.93 -16.53
C ALA A 365 -10.83 20.63 -15.78
N PHE A 366 -10.13 21.69 -15.37
CA PHE A 366 -8.90 21.60 -14.57
C PHE A 366 -9.05 22.40 -13.28
N ASP A 367 -8.36 21.97 -12.23
CA ASP A 367 -8.24 22.72 -10.99
C ASP A 367 -7.15 23.81 -11.04
N GLU A 368 -6.91 24.50 -9.92
CA GLU A 368 -5.90 25.55 -9.79
C GLU A 368 -4.45 25.07 -10.00
N TRP A 369 -4.22 23.75 -9.90
CA TRP A 369 -2.92 23.10 -10.09
C TRP A 369 -2.77 22.49 -11.49
N HIS A 370 -3.71 22.79 -12.40
CA HIS A 370 -3.79 22.21 -13.75
C HIS A 370 -3.98 20.68 -13.74
N MET A 371 -4.60 20.14 -12.70
CA MET A 371 -5.01 18.74 -12.64
C MET A 371 -6.40 18.55 -13.24
N PRO A 372 -6.64 17.50 -14.03
CA PRO A 372 -7.98 17.12 -14.46
C PRO A 372 -8.94 17.01 -13.28
N GLN A 373 -10.12 17.62 -13.39
CA GLN A 373 -11.16 17.43 -12.40
C GLN A 373 -11.76 16.04 -12.56
N VAL A 374 -11.62 15.23 -11.50
CA VAL A 374 -12.03 13.82 -11.45
C VAL A 374 -12.89 13.62 -10.22
N ASP A 375 -14.02 12.93 -10.37
CA ASP A 375 -14.84 12.53 -9.24
C ASP A 375 -14.12 11.43 -8.43
N PRO A 376 -13.90 11.62 -7.11
CA PRO A 376 -13.10 10.70 -6.31
C PRO A 376 -13.77 9.35 -6.04
N ALA A 377 -15.09 9.23 -6.22
CA ALA A 377 -15.82 7.97 -6.02
C ALA A 377 -15.94 7.17 -7.31
N THR A 378 -16.12 7.85 -8.44
CA THR A 378 -16.38 7.22 -9.74
C THR A 378 -15.18 7.24 -10.67
N PHE A 379 -14.14 8.02 -10.39
CA PHE A 379 -12.94 8.17 -11.22
C PHE A 379 -13.22 8.77 -12.61
N GLN A 380 -14.44 9.24 -12.84
CA GLN A 380 -14.86 9.86 -14.08
C GLN A 380 -14.40 11.32 -14.11
N SER A 381 -13.89 11.75 -15.26
CA SER A 381 -13.59 13.16 -15.51
C SER A 381 -14.84 13.93 -15.96
N THR A 382 -14.69 15.22 -16.25
CA THR A 382 -15.80 16.00 -16.86
C THR A 382 -16.15 15.57 -18.29
N ILE A 383 -15.31 14.75 -18.93
CA ILE A 383 -15.63 14.08 -20.19
C ILE A 383 -16.19 12.68 -19.85
N PRO A 384 -17.45 12.36 -20.18
CA PRO A 384 -18.13 11.17 -19.66
C PRO A 384 -17.45 9.83 -19.92
N ASN A 385 -16.78 9.66 -21.07
CA ASN A 385 -16.10 8.41 -21.41
C ASN A 385 -14.60 8.42 -21.06
N VAL A 386 -14.11 9.42 -20.33
CA VAL A 386 -12.70 9.52 -19.90
C VAL A 386 -12.61 9.43 -18.38
N PHE A 387 -11.81 8.46 -17.92
CA PHE A 387 -11.54 8.16 -16.51
C PHE A 387 -10.07 8.35 -16.21
N PHE A 388 -9.73 8.67 -14.96
CA PHE A 388 -8.35 8.81 -14.50
C PHE A 388 -8.15 7.99 -13.23
N GLY A 389 -6.96 7.43 -13.02
CA GLY A 389 -6.63 6.71 -11.79
C GLY A 389 -5.13 6.63 -11.51
N GLY A 390 -4.78 6.13 -10.33
CA GLY A 390 -3.41 6.16 -9.84
C GLY A 390 -2.91 7.58 -9.62
N ASP A 391 -1.60 7.76 -9.74
CA ASP A 391 -0.98 9.06 -9.54
C ASP A 391 -1.49 10.11 -10.54
N ALA A 392 -1.99 9.70 -11.71
CA ALA A 392 -2.55 10.61 -12.71
C ALA A 392 -3.82 11.34 -12.24
N ALA A 393 -4.59 10.75 -11.31
CA ALA A 393 -5.81 11.35 -10.78
C ALA A 393 -5.58 12.12 -9.47
N PHE A 394 -4.89 11.48 -8.51
CA PHE A 394 -4.86 11.97 -7.11
C PHE A 394 -3.46 12.34 -6.63
N GLY A 395 -2.52 12.51 -7.55
CA GLY A 395 -1.12 12.80 -7.27
C GLY A 395 -0.34 11.58 -6.76
N PRO A 396 0.99 11.73 -6.61
CA PRO A 396 1.89 10.62 -6.30
C PRO A 396 1.58 9.98 -4.93
N LYS A 397 1.16 8.72 -4.97
CA LYS A 397 1.01 7.84 -3.80
C LYS A 397 1.94 6.64 -3.95
N ASN A 398 1.47 5.44 -3.61
CA ASN A 398 2.23 4.21 -3.71
C ASN A 398 1.50 3.17 -4.57
N ILE A 399 2.20 2.09 -4.89
CA ILE A 399 1.73 1.07 -5.83
C ILE A 399 0.39 0.46 -5.39
N ILE A 400 0.20 0.18 -4.08
CA ILE A 400 -1.05 -0.43 -3.60
C ILE A 400 -2.25 0.53 -3.70
N TRP A 401 -2.02 1.85 -3.57
CA TRP A 401 -3.04 2.85 -3.89
C TRP A 401 -3.39 2.85 -5.38
N ALA A 402 -2.40 2.76 -6.26
CA ALA A 402 -2.65 2.69 -7.70
C ALA A 402 -3.46 1.43 -8.09
N VAL A 403 -3.19 0.29 -7.43
CA VAL A 403 -3.97 -0.95 -7.58
C VAL A 403 -5.41 -0.74 -7.12
N SER A 404 -5.61 -0.26 -5.88
CA SER A 404 -6.94 0.01 -5.31
C SER A 404 -7.78 0.92 -6.23
N GLN A 405 -7.18 2.02 -6.68
CA GLN A 405 -7.80 2.96 -7.61
C GLN A 405 -8.06 2.36 -8.99
N GLY A 406 -7.23 1.42 -9.44
CA GLY A 406 -7.45 0.69 -10.69
C GLY A 406 -8.66 -0.23 -10.61
N HIS A 407 -8.83 -0.99 -9.51
CA HIS A 407 -10.03 -1.80 -9.28
C HIS A 407 -11.27 -0.92 -9.27
N ASP A 408 -11.18 0.23 -8.59
CA ASP A 408 -12.30 1.13 -8.49
C ASP A 408 -12.72 1.74 -9.83
N ALA A 409 -11.75 2.22 -10.61
CA ALA A 409 -11.99 2.73 -11.94
C ALA A 409 -12.55 1.65 -12.88
N ALA A 410 -12.10 0.39 -12.75
CA ALA A 410 -12.61 -0.72 -13.55
C ALA A 410 -14.12 -0.94 -13.31
N VAL A 411 -14.59 -0.86 -12.05
CA VAL A 411 -16.02 -0.93 -11.72
C VAL A 411 -16.78 0.19 -12.44
N SER A 412 -16.30 1.42 -12.36
CA SER A 412 -16.96 2.58 -13.00
C SER A 412 -17.00 2.46 -14.52
N ILE A 413 -15.88 2.05 -15.15
CA ILE A 413 -15.79 1.82 -16.60
C ILE A 413 -16.76 0.72 -17.02
N HIS A 414 -16.84 -0.37 -16.25
CA HIS A 414 -17.77 -1.46 -16.53
C HIS A 414 -19.22 -0.96 -16.52
N LYS A 415 -19.63 -0.31 -15.43
CA LYS A 415 -20.98 0.24 -15.27
C LYS A 415 -21.34 1.25 -16.36
N PHE A 416 -20.42 2.17 -16.67
CA PHE A 416 -20.57 3.11 -17.77
C PHE A 416 -20.83 2.40 -19.11
N CYS A 417 -20.04 1.37 -19.42
CA CYS A 417 -20.19 0.60 -20.66
C CYS A 417 -21.49 -0.24 -20.71
N GLN A 418 -22.06 -0.60 -19.55
CA GLN A 418 -23.37 -1.26 -19.44
C GLN A 418 -24.55 -0.28 -19.45
N GLY A 419 -24.30 1.04 -19.42
CA GLY A 419 -25.35 2.05 -19.30
C GLY A 419 -26.00 2.12 -17.92
N GLU A 420 -25.28 1.65 -16.89
CA GLU A 420 -25.70 1.73 -15.49
C GLU A 420 -25.25 3.05 -14.84
N ASP A 421 -25.91 3.42 -13.74
CA ASP A 421 -25.50 4.58 -12.94
C ASP A 421 -24.18 4.30 -12.20
N ILE A 422 -23.11 4.97 -12.62
CA ILE A 422 -21.76 4.86 -12.06
C ILE A 422 -21.66 5.30 -10.59
N ALA A 423 -22.56 6.18 -10.13
CA ALA A 423 -22.55 6.68 -8.77
C ALA A 423 -23.03 5.62 -7.76
N VAL A 424 -23.81 4.64 -8.22
CA VAL A 424 -24.33 3.55 -7.39
C VAL A 424 -23.36 2.37 -7.42
N ARG A 425 -22.42 2.31 -6.47
CA ARG A 425 -21.45 1.21 -6.40
C ARG A 425 -22.02 0.04 -5.60
N PRO A 426 -21.88 -1.22 -6.08
CA PRO A 426 -22.25 -2.38 -5.28
C PRO A 426 -21.41 -2.42 -4.00
N PRO A 427 -22.03 -2.66 -2.82
CA PRO A 427 -21.27 -2.84 -1.60
C PRO A 427 -20.41 -4.11 -1.70
N PRO A 428 -19.25 -4.16 -1.00
CA PRO A 428 -18.47 -5.38 -0.92
C PRO A 428 -19.30 -6.51 -0.29
N GLY A 429 -19.05 -7.74 -0.72
CA GLY A 429 -19.62 -8.92 -0.08
C GLY A 429 -18.86 -9.24 1.21
N ALA A 430 -19.55 -9.73 2.22
CA ALA A 430 -18.91 -10.31 3.39
C ALA A 430 -19.64 -11.54 3.87
N THR A 431 -18.87 -12.51 4.36
CA THR A 431 -19.40 -13.75 4.93
C THR A 431 -18.76 -14.02 6.28
N LEU A 432 -19.56 -14.51 7.21
CA LEU A 432 -19.10 -15.10 8.46
C LEU A 432 -19.43 -16.59 8.43
N VAL A 433 -18.41 -17.43 8.59
CA VAL A 433 -18.57 -18.88 8.56
C VAL A 433 -17.98 -19.47 9.82
N SER A 434 -18.81 -20.16 10.61
CA SER A 434 -18.36 -20.88 11.82
C SER A 434 -17.17 -21.77 11.52
N GLN A 435 -16.15 -21.64 12.36
CA GLN A 435 -14.93 -22.42 12.36
C GLN A 435 -14.94 -23.28 13.62
N LYS A 436 -14.72 -24.59 13.46
CA LYS A 436 -14.46 -25.44 14.62
C LYS A 436 -13.05 -25.15 15.14
N MET A 437 -12.97 -24.71 16.39
CA MET A 437 -11.74 -24.26 17.08
C MET A 437 -11.62 -24.90 18.48
N GLY A 438 -12.04 -26.15 18.65
CA GLY A 438 -11.91 -26.85 19.95
C GLY A 438 -10.49 -27.38 20.16
N ILE A 439 -10.01 -27.50 21.41
CA ILE A 439 -8.67 -28.02 21.79
C ILE A 439 -8.22 -29.29 21.04
N HIS A 440 -9.15 -30.11 20.53
CA HIS A 440 -8.86 -31.37 19.83
C HIS A 440 -9.18 -31.37 18.31
N GLU A 441 -9.74 -30.29 17.76
CA GLU A 441 -10.19 -30.21 16.35
C GLU A 441 -9.98 -28.80 15.79
N TRP A 442 -8.76 -28.26 15.86
CA TRP A 442 -8.46 -26.98 15.21
C TRP A 442 -8.38 -27.17 13.70
N SER A 443 -8.99 -26.26 12.95
CA SER A 443 -8.85 -26.24 11.49
C SER A 443 -7.43 -25.84 11.03
N TYR A 444 -6.63 -25.24 11.94
CA TYR A 444 -5.23 -24.82 11.74
C TYR A 444 -4.58 -24.48 13.10
N ASP A 445 -3.24 -24.46 13.16
CA ASP A 445 -2.50 -24.06 14.37
C ASP A 445 -2.72 -22.56 14.68
N ASN A 446 -3.22 -22.26 15.88
CA ASN A 446 -3.54 -20.91 16.34
C ASN A 446 -2.87 -20.59 17.69
N ASP A 447 -1.82 -21.33 18.06
CA ASP A 447 -1.05 -20.95 19.23
C ASP A 447 -0.34 -19.60 18.94
N VAL A 448 -0.43 -18.68 19.89
CA VAL A 448 0.17 -17.37 19.74
C VAL A 448 1.66 -17.53 20.03
N SER A 449 2.50 -17.53 19.00
CA SER A 449 3.95 -17.51 19.19
C SER A 449 4.34 -16.32 20.08
N ASN A 450 5.29 -16.52 21.00
CA ASN A 450 5.90 -15.46 21.82
C ASN A 450 7.25 -15.00 21.24
N ASP A 451 7.56 -15.41 20.01
CA ASP A 451 8.80 -15.02 19.35
C ASP A 451 8.78 -13.54 18.98
N LEU A 452 9.94 -12.91 19.12
CA LEU A 452 10.19 -11.58 18.58
C LEU A 452 10.25 -11.65 17.05
N ARG A 453 10.08 -10.48 16.41
CA ARG A 453 10.12 -10.38 14.95
C ARG A 453 11.43 -10.89 14.38
N TYR A 454 11.32 -11.77 13.39
CA TYR A 454 12.48 -12.30 12.71
C TYR A 454 13.07 -11.24 11.76
N ARG A 455 14.36 -10.97 11.92
CA ARG A 455 15.09 -10.10 10.99
C ARG A 455 15.18 -10.76 9.63
N VAL A 456 14.92 -9.99 8.58
CA VAL A 456 15.03 -10.49 7.22
C VAL A 456 16.50 -10.67 6.86
N PRO A 457 16.92 -11.85 6.39
CA PRO A 457 18.26 -12.05 5.86
C PRO A 457 18.58 -11.07 4.74
N GLN A 458 19.74 -10.43 4.84
CA GLN A 458 20.31 -9.55 3.82
C GLN A 458 21.64 -10.12 3.34
N ARG A 459 22.01 -9.83 2.09
CA ARG A 459 23.34 -10.10 1.59
C ARG A 459 24.38 -9.28 2.35
N GLU A 460 25.58 -9.82 2.44
CA GLU A 460 26.72 -9.11 3.00
C GLU A 460 26.94 -7.76 2.30
N LYS A 461 27.11 -6.69 3.09
CA LYS A 461 27.23 -5.31 2.59
C LYS A 461 28.27 -5.17 1.47
N ALA A 462 29.43 -5.81 1.65
CA ALA A 462 30.51 -5.77 0.68
C ALA A 462 30.17 -6.47 -0.66
N GLU A 463 29.23 -7.41 -0.68
CA GLU A 463 28.72 -8.03 -1.90
C GLU A 463 27.61 -7.18 -2.51
N ALA A 464 26.65 -6.73 -1.69
CA ALA A 464 25.52 -5.92 -2.11
C ALA A 464 25.92 -4.61 -2.79
N LEU A 465 27.03 -4.00 -2.37
CA LEU A 465 27.54 -2.74 -2.94
C LEU A 465 28.29 -2.91 -4.26
N LYS A 466 28.64 -4.14 -4.68
CA LYS A 466 29.41 -4.37 -5.92
C LYS A 466 28.58 -4.19 -7.19
N SER A 467 27.26 -4.23 -7.11
CA SER A 467 26.38 -4.23 -8.28
C SER A 467 24.99 -3.71 -7.97
N VAL A 468 24.47 -2.88 -8.87
CA VAL A 468 23.06 -2.45 -8.86
C VAL A 468 22.08 -3.57 -9.20
N ARG A 469 22.56 -4.72 -9.71
CA ARG A 469 21.72 -5.84 -10.18
C ARG A 469 21.50 -6.93 -9.14
N VAL A 470 22.27 -6.93 -8.06
CA VAL A 470 22.21 -7.98 -7.05
C VAL A 470 21.16 -7.60 -6.02
N GLU A 471 20.11 -8.42 -5.89
CA GLU A 471 19.07 -8.23 -4.87
C GLU A 471 19.69 -8.28 -3.46
N VAL A 472 19.44 -7.25 -2.66
CA VAL A 472 20.06 -7.10 -1.32
C VAL A 472 19.38 -7.98 -0.30
N GLU A 473 18.06 -7.94 -0.27
CA GLU A 473 17.27 -8.69 0.71
C GLU A 473 16.97 -10.08 0.15
N LEU A 474 17.26 -11.12 0.94
CA LEU A 474 17.13 -12.51 0.51
C LEU A 474 15.73 -13.09 0.80
N GLY A 475 14.93 -12.42 1.63
CA GLY A 475 13.66 -12.94 2.12
C GLY A 475 13.85 -13.98 3.24
N PHE A 476 12.74 -14.51 3.75
CA PHE A 476 12.77 -15.58 4.74
C PHE A 476 12.96 -16.93 4.07
N ASP A 477 13.76 -17.80 4.69
CA ASP A 477 13.67 -19.23 4.37
C ASP A 477 12.36 -19.84 4.92
N LEU A 478 12.06 -21.08 4.53
CA LEU A 478 10.81 -21.75 4.91
C LEU A 478 10.64 -21.90 6.43
N SER A 479 11.73 -22.06 7.17
CA SER A 479 11.68 -22.23 8.63
C SER A 479 11.39 -20.91 9.33
N GLN A 480 12.05 -19.83 8.90
CA GLN A 480 11.78 -18.48 9.38
C GLN A 480 10.39 -18.00 8.97
N ALA A 481 9.95 -18.33 7.76
CA ALA A 481 8.63 -17.98 7.27
C ALA A 481 7.51 -18.63 8.09
N LEU A 482 7.66 -19.92 8.44
CA LEU A 482 6.72 -20.61 9.31
C LEU A 482 6.67 -19.95 10.71
N ALA A 483 7.83 -19.71 11.31
CA ALA A 483 7.92 -19.09 12.63
C ALA A 483 7.33 -17.67 12.65
N GLU A 484 7.61 -16.86 11.64
CA GLU A 484 7.05 -15.52 11.52
C GLU A 484 5.54 -15.54 11.19
N ALA A 485 5.07 -16.51 10.41
CA ALA A 485 3.63 -16.68 10.12
C ALA A 485 2.83 -17.02 11.39
N GLN A 486 3.39 -17.84 12.30
CA GLN A 486 2.80 -18.19 13.59
C GLN A 486 2.69 -17.01 14.58
N ARG A 487 3.30 -15.85 14.27
CA ARG A 487 3.09 -14.61 15.06
C ARG A 487 1.76 -13.92 14.73
N CYS A 488 1.08 -14.30 13.64
CA CYS A 488 -0.22 -13.74 13.28
C CYS A 488 -1.32 -14.17 14.26
N LEU A 489 -2.11 -13.21 14.75
CA LEU A 489 -3.19 -13.45 15.70
C LEU A 489 -4.51 -13.92 15.05
N ASN A 490 -4.51 -14.19 13.73
CA ASN A 490 -5.68 -14.64 12.96
C ASN A 490 -6.94 -13.80 13.22
N CYS A 491 -6.80 -12.47 13.20
CA CYS A 491 -7.87 -11.52 13.55
C CYS A 491 -9.07 -11.59 12.60
N ASP A 492 -8.96 -12.25 11.45
CA ASP A 492 -10.08 -12.58 10.56
C ASP A 492 -11.03 -13.62 11.16
N VAL A 493 -10.60 -14.36 12.19
CA VAL A 493 -11.49 -15.26 12.93
C VAL A 493 -12.06 -14.53 14.13
N GLN A 494 -13.32 -14.16 13.98
CA GLN A 494 -14.08 -13.31 14.88
C GLN A 494 -14.72 -14.14 15.99
N THR A 495 -14.75 -13.60 17.21
CA THR A 495 -15.60 -14.15 18.28
C THR A 495 -17.00 -13.55 18.13
N VAL A 496 -17.98 -14.34 17.74
CA VAL A 496 -19.37 -13.90 17.51
C VAL A 496 -20.24 -14.36 18.68
N PHE A 497 -21.09 -13.48 19.19
CA PHE A 497 -21.88 -13.71 20.40
C PHE A 497 -23.39 -13.73 20.14
N ALA A 498 -24.00 -14.91 20.32
CA ALA A 498 -25.44 -15.12 20.26
C ALA A 498 -26.09 -14.88 21.63
N ASP A 499 -26.60 -13.67 21.84
CA ASP A 499 -27.26 -13.21 23.09
C ASP A 499 -28.34 -14.17 23.61
N LYS A 500 -29.18 -14.73 22.73
CA LYS A 500 -30.27 -15.66 23.08
C LYS A 500 -29.83 -16.99 23.67
N LEU A 501 -28.58 -17.39 23.45
CA LEU A 501 -28.03 -18.65 23.97
C LEU A 501 -27.30 -18.43 25.30
N CYS A 502 -27.02 -17.19 25.68
CA CYS A 502 -26.26 -16.89 26.88
C CYS A 502 -27.09 -17.11 28.15
N ILE A 503 -26.51 -17.84 29.11
CA ILE A 503 -27.09 -18.08 30.45
C ILE A 503 -26.38 -17.27 31.54
N GLU A 504 -25.48 -16.35 31.16
CA GLU A 504 -24.79 -15.44 32.08
C GLU A 504 -24.01 -16.16 33.20
N CYS A 505 -23.32 -17.25 32.85
CA CYS A 505 -22.51 -18.04 33.78
C CYS A 505 -21.10 -17.49 34.05
N ASP A 506 -20.74 -16.34 33.45
CA ASP A 506 -19.44 -15.65 33.53
C ASP A 506 -18.20 -16.46 33.11
N ALA A 507 -18.36 -17.70 32.65
CA ALA A 507 -17.22 -18.55 32.27
C ALA A 507 -16.32 -17.97 31.16
N CYS A 508 -16.89 -17.17 30.24
CA CYS A 508 -16.13 -16.45 29.21
C CYS A 508 -15.34 -15.25 29.75
N VAL A 509 -15.82 -14.61 30.83
CA VAL A 509 -15.11 -13.53 31.52
C VAL A 509 -13.95 -14.11 32.31
N ASP A 510 -14.19 -15.21 33.03
CA ASP A 510 -13.18 -15.85 33.88
C ASP A 510 -12.01 -16.44 33.10
N ILE A 511 -12.26 -16.95 31.89
CA ILE A 511 -11.21 -17.56 31.05
C ILE A 511 -10.47 -16.53 30.17
N CYS A 512 -10.98 -15.29 30.08
CA CYS A 512 -10.42 -14.30 29.18
C CYS A 512 -9.04 -13.83 29.68
N PRO A 513 -7.96 -14.01 28.91
CA PRO A 513 -6.62 -13.62 29.37
C PRO A 513 -6.40 -12.11 29.43
N MET A 514 -7.25 -11.33 28.73
CA MET A 514 -7.12 -9.88 28.59
C MET A 514 -8.20 -9.09 29.35
N ASP A 515 -9.08 -9.76 30.09
CA ASP A 515 -10.19 -9.12 30.80
C ASP A 515 -11.10 -8.24 29.91
N CYS A 516 -11.17 -8.55 28.61
CA CYS A 516 -11.83 -7.72 27.61
C CYS A 516 -13.35 -7.91 27.50
N ILE A 517 -13.94 -8.87 28.22
CA ILE A 517 -15.38 -9.18 28.20
C ILE A 517 -15.98 -8.77 29.54
N THR A 518 -17.05 -7.98 29.51
CA THR A 518 -17.76 -7.52 30.70
C THR A 518 -19.28 -7.68 30.54
N PHE A 519 -19.94 -8.28 31.54
CA PHE A 519 -21.40 -8.25 31.65
C PHE A 519 -21.83 -7.10 32.57
N THR A 520 -22.49 -6.08 32.04
CA THR A 520 -22.81 -4.84 32.77
C THR A 520 -24.18 -4.27 32.37
N GLU A 521 -24.61 -3.23 33.06
CA GLU A 521 -25.80 -2.46 32.68
C GLU A 521 -25.54 -1.73 31.35
N ASP A 522 -26.58 -1.71 30.50
CA ASP A 522 -26.54 -1.05 29.20
C ASP A 522 -26.18 0.45 29.33
N ALA A 523 -25.61 1.02 28.27
CA ALA A 523 -25.32 2.44 28.22
C ALA A 523 -26.63 3.26 28.39
N PRO A 524 -26.61 4.38 29.14
CA PRO A 524 -27.74 5.30 29.18
C PRO A 524 -27.98 5.86 27.77
N ASP A 525 -29.24 6.16 27.45
CA ASP A 525 -29.63 6.73 26.15
C ASP A 525 -29.32 8.24 26.13
N THR A 526 -28.03 8.56 26.14
CA THR A 526 -27.46 9.91 26.10
C THR A 526 -26.38 9.99 25.02
N GLU A 527 -25.99 11.21 24.64
CA GLU A 527 -24.91 11.42 23.67
C GLU A 527 -23.56 10.84 24.11
N ASP A 528 -23.34 10.72 25.43
CA ASP A 528 -22.10 10.20 26.04
C ASP A 528 -22.27 8.77 26.62
N GLY A 529 -23.34 8.07 26.25
CA GLY A 529 -23.65 6.74 26.83
C GLY A 529 -22.55 5.71 26.57
N GLU A 530 -21.85 5.80 25.44
CA GLU A 530 -20.72 4.91 25.13
C GLU A 530 -19.50 5.22 26.00
N GLY A 531 -19.20 6.50 26.26
CA GLY A 531 -18.09 6.90 27.15
C GLY A 531 -18.26 6.33 28.55
N ASP A 532 -19.46 6.47 29.11
CA ASP A 532 -19.85 5.87 30.39
C ASP A 532 -19.75 4.33 30.37
N LEU A 533 -20.20 3.66 29.31
CA LEU A 533 -20.03 2.20 29.19
C LEU A 533 -18.54 1.80 29.18
N ARG A 534 -17.69 2.52 28.43
CA ARG A 534 -16.25 2.28 28.33
C ARG A 534 -15.56 2.38 29.69
N GLU A 535 -15.97 3.31 30.55
CA GLU A 535 -15.43 3.46 31.91
C GLU A 535 -15.87 2.33 32.87
N ARG A 536 -17.06 1.75 32.66
CA ARG A 536 -17.60 0.66 33.48
C ARG A 536 -17.09 -0.74 33.12
N LEU A 537 -16.37 -0.90 32.01
CA LEU A 537 -15.80 -2.18 31.63
C LEU A 537 -14.77 -2.65 32.68
N LYS A 538 -14.58 -3.97 32.80
CA LYS A 538 -13.61 -4.57 33.74
C LYS A 538 -12.21 -3.96 33.58
N ALA A 539 -11.83 -3.66 32.34
CA ALA A 539 -10.73 -2.77 31.99
C ALA A 539 -11.27 -1.62 31.14
N PRO A 540 -11.04 -0.34 31.50
CA PRO A 540 -11.55 0.78 30.74
C PRO A 540 -11.04 0.82 29.29
N ALA A 541 -11.96 0.89 28.33
CA ALA A 541 -11.63 0.92 26.90
C ALA A 541 -11.31 2.35 26.43
N THR A 542 -10.02 2.69 26.42
CA THR A 542 -9.53 4.05 26.13
C THR A 542 -9.39 4.36 24.63
N ASN A 543 -9.33 3.33 23.77
CA ASN A 543 -9.26 3.53 22.32
C ASN A 543 -10.64 3.84 21.74
N LEU A 544 -10.90 5.13 21.47
CA LEU A 544 -12.16 5.61 20.89
C LEU A 544 -12.29 5.36 19.38
N THR A 545 -11.22 4.95 18.71
CA THR A 545 -11.24 4.65 17.27
C THR A 545 -11.73 3.24 16.97
N GLN A 546 -11.73 2.37 17.98
CA GLN A 546 -12.22 1.00 17.90
C GLN A 546 -13.61 0.91 18.55
N ASP A 547 -14.59 0.46 17.77
CA ASP A 547 -15.97 0.29 18.22
C ASP A 547 -16.07 -0.89 19.21
N LEU A 548 -16.79 -0.72 20.33
CA LEU A 548 -17.09 -1.81 21.27
C LEU A 548 -17.98 -2.87 20.62
N TYR A 549 -17.77 -4.15 20.97
CA TYR A 549 -18.71 -5.22 20.60
C TYR A 549 -19.78 -5.35 21.68
N VAL A 550 -21.00 -4.92 21.39
CA VAL A 550 -22.10 -4.88 22.39
C VAL A 550 -23.26 -5.75 21.95
N SER A 551 -23.64 -6.70 22.82
CA SER A 551 -24.76 -7.62 22.58
C SER A 551 -26.14 -6.96 22.66
N GLY A 552 -27.17 -7.71 22.29
CA GLY A 552 -28.54 -7.44 22.74
C GLY A 552 -28.69 -7.59 24.27
N LYS A 553 -29.90 -7.27 24.76
CA LYS A 553 -30.24 -7.43 26.17
C LYS A 553 -30.32 -8.91 26.53
N LEU A 554 -29.64 -9.27 27.62
CA LEU A 554 -29.59 -10.62 28.17
C LEU A 554 -30.78 -10.89 29.11
N PRO A 555 -31.01 -12.14 29.55
CA PRO A 555 -32.12 -12.49 30.43
C PRO A 555 -32.21 -11.66 31.72
N THR A 556 -31.08 -11.24 32.30
CA THR A 556 -31.06 -10.36 33.49
C THR A 556 -31.29 -8.87 33.19
N GLY A 557 -31.34 -8.48 31.91
CA GLY A 557 -31.41 -7.09 31.46
C GLY A 557 -30.05 -6.42 31.24
N ARG A 558 -28.95 -7.09 31.60
CA ARG A 558 -27.57 -6.67 31.29
C ARG A 558 -27.25 -6.80 29.80
N VAL A 559 -26.09 -6.29 29.41
CA VAL A 559 -25.44 -6.50 28.11
C VAL A 559 -24.08 -7.15 28.30
N MET A 560 -23.63 -7.90 27.29
CA MET A 560 -22.23 -8.26 27.10
C MET A 560 -21.59 -7.13 26.30
N ALA A 561 -20.56 -6.53 26.86
CA ALA A 561 -19.68 -5.59 26.17
C ALA A 561 -18.28 -6.19 26.09
N LYS A 562 -17.69 -6.16 24.91
CA LYS A 562 -16.33 -6.62 24.66
C LYS A 562 -15.50 -5.52 24.03
N ASP A 563 -14.32 -5.28 24.60
CA ASP A 563 -13.31 -4.40 24.01
C ASP A 563 -12.54 -5.16 22.92
N GLU A 564 -12.82 -4.82 21.66
CA GLU A 564 -12.11 -5.39 20.53
C GLU A 564 -10.69 -4.88 20.39
N ASP A 565 -10.28 -3.79 21.05
CA ASP A 565 -8.90 -3.31 20.93
C ASP A 565 -7.93 -4.33 21.55
N VAL A 566 -8.24 -4.81 22.76
CA VAL A 566 -7.35 -5.70 23.52
C VAL A 566 -7.62 -7.20 23.31
N CYS A 567 -8.69 -7.59 22.63
CA CYS A 567 -8.99 -9.01 22.42
C CYS A 567 -7.94 -9.71 21.53
N LEU A 568 -7.49 -10.90 21.94
CA LEU A 568 -6.53 -11.71 21.16
C LEU A 568 -7.18 -12.68 20.15
N HIS A 569 -8.52 -12.79 20.15
CA HIS A 569 -9.24 -13.75 19.30
C HIS A 569 -8.80 -15.22 19.51
N CYS A 570 -8.32 -15.54 20.72
CA CYS A 570 -7.82 -16.88 21.08
C CYS A 570 -8.90 -17.99 21.11
N GLY A 571 -10.18 -17.64 21.06
CA GLY A 571 -11.28 -18.62 21.05
C GLY A 571 -11.63 -19.27 22.39
N LEU A 572 -10.88 -18.98 23.46
CA LEU A 572 -11.15 -19.54 24.81
C LEU A 572 -12.58 -19.26 25.30
N CYS A 573 -13.16 -18.12 24.94
CA CYS A 573 -14.56 -17.79 25.27
C CYS A 573 -15.56 -18.73 24.58
N ALA A 574 -15.33 -19.08 23.32
CA ALA A 574 -16.15 -20.02 22.54
C ALA A 574 -16.00 -21.44 23.09
N GLU A 575 -14.77 -21.87 23.35
CA GLU A 575 -14.50 -23.19 23.92
C GLU A 575 -15.12 -23.38 25.31
N ARG A 576 -14.99 -22.38 26.18
CA ARG A 576 -15.49 -22.46 27.55
C ARG A 576 -17.02 -22.31 27.63
N CYS A 577 -17.67 -21.82 26.58
CA CYS A 577 -19.09 -21.53 26.61
C CYS A 577 -19.95 -22.81 26.63
N PRO A 578 -20.69 -23.11 27.72
CA PRO A 578 -21.45 -24.36 27.81
C PRO A 578 -22.68 -24.41 26.89
N THR A 579 -23.13 -23.26 26.38
CA THR A 579 -24.32 -23.15 25.54
C THR A 579 -24.02 -22.87 24.07
N GLY A 580 -22.75 -22.68 23.71
CA GLY A 580 -22.37 -22.21 22.37
C GLY A 580 -22.84 -20.79 22.06
N ALA A 581 -23.06 -19.95 23.08
CA ALA A 581 -23.36 -18.54 22.89
C ALA A 581 -22.18 -17.76 22.28
N TRP A 582 -20.96 -18.26 22.45
CA TRP A 582 -19.79 -17.78 21.72
C TRP A 582 -19.44 -18.78 20.62
N ASP A 583 -19.23 -18.26 19.41
CA ASP A 583 -18.77 -19.01 18.25
C ASP A 583 -17.55 -18.32 17.64
N MET A 584 -16.65 -19.09 17.03
CA MET A 584 -15.54 -18.56 16.25
C MET A 584 -15.93 -18.58 14.79
N GLN A 585 -16.04 -17.42 14.15
CA GLN A 585 -16.48 -17.32 12.76
C GLN A 585 -15.41 -16.64 11.92
N LYS A 586 -15.00 -17.29 10.84
CA LYS A 586 -14.09 -16.68 9.87
C LYS A 586 -14.85 -15.62 9.09
N PHE A 587 -14.38 -14.39 9.21
CA PHE A 587 -14.76 -13.27 8.38
C PHE A 587 -14.00 -13.35 7.06
N TYR A 588 -14.72 -13.26 5.96
CA TYR A 588 -14.15 -13.10 4.63
C TYR A 588 -14.81 -11.90 3.95
N LEU A 589 -13.97 -11.00 3.46
CA LEU A 589 -14.38 -9.83 2.69
C LEU A 589 -14.07 -10.05 1.21
N GLU A 590 -15.08 -9.86 0.38
CA GLU A 590 -14.96 -9.85 -1.08
C GLU A 590 -15.21 -8.43 -1.60
N MET A 591 -14.12 -7.74 -1.93
CA MET A 591 -14.21 -6.41 -2.53
C MET A 591 -14.93 -6.46 -3.89
N THR A 592 -15.72 -5.41 -4.14
CA THR A 592 -16.40 -5.22 -5.42
C THR A 592 -15.38 -5.02 -6.53
N HIS A 593 -15.38 -5.93 -7.51
CA HIS A 593 -14.61 -5.82 -8.75
C HIS A 593 -15.55 -5.69 -9.95
N ALA A 594 -15.01 -5.25 -11.09
CA ALA A 594 -15.79 -5.15 -12.32
C ALA A 594 -16.44 -6.51 -12.69
N GLY A 595 -17.72 -6.48 -13.08
CA GLY A 595 -18.50 -7.68 -13.39
C GLY A 595 -18.88 -8.55 -12.19
N GLY A 596 -18.50 -8.15 -10.97
CA GLY A 596 -19.01 -8.71 -9.73
C GLY A 596 -20.52 -8.49 -9.61
N GLN A 597 -21.26 -9.57 -9.34
CA GLN A 597 -22.72 -9.72 -9.33
C GLN A 597 -23.40 -10.08 -10.66
N ARG A 598 -23.20 -11.34 -11.07
CA ARG A 598 -24.31 -12.23 -11.47
C ARG A 598 -24.13 -13.57 -10.77
N GLY A 599 -24.78 -13.74 -9.62
CA GLY A 599 -24.80 -14.98 -8.85
C GLY A 599 -25.45 -14.77 -7.50
#